data_AF-A0A3B0TGE5-F1
#
_entry.id   AF-A0A3B0TGE5-F1
#
_cell.length_a   1.000
_cell.length_b   1.000
_cell.length_c   1.000
_cell.angle_alpha   90.00
_cell.angle_beta   90.00
_cell.angle_gamma   90.00
#
_symmetry.space_group_name_H-M   'P 1'
#
loop_
_entity.id
_entity.type
_entity.pdbx_description
1 polymer ?
#
loop_
_entity_poly.entity_id
_entity_poly.type
_entity_poly.pdbx_seq_one_letter_code
_entity_poly.pdbx_strand_id
1 'polypeptide(L)'
;MEIYLKFFNGRMDMGMDQIAIFNFRFSTWILIPLVYFVWVTFLLFFKTICFKAIKKVAQKTKTQLDDIFVKAADFPLVLLIFTSGGVIIERMLPVATEAQLTTYFLVGFKAVTIVAIILFIDKFLNGLIHGYSAKVDILRSSGGIA
;
A
#
# COMPACT_ATOMS: atom_id res chain seq x y z
N MET A 1 13.35 40.88 3.21
CA MET A 1 13.76 40.28 1.92
C MET A 1 14.84 39.22 2.08
N GLU A 2 15.79 39.37 3.03
CA GLU A 2 16.85 38.38 3.31
C GLU A 2 16.37 37.02 3.83
N ILE A 3 15.25 36.96 4.57
CA ILE A 3 14.70 35.69 5.10
C ILE A 3 14.20 34.77 3.96
N TYR A 4 13.66 35.35 2.89
CA TYR A 4 13.26 34.59 1.70
C TYR A 4 14.47 34.09 0.90
N LEU A 5 15.54 34.88 0.84
CA LEU A 5 16.80 34.46 0.20
C LEU A 5 17.47 33.32 0.97
N LYS A 6 17.46 33.33 2.31
CA LYS A 6 17.99 32.21 3.12
C LYS A 6 17.18 30.92 2.99
N PHE A 7 15.85 31.03 2.87
CA PHE A 7 14.96 29.89 2.65
C PHE A 7 15.09 29.30 1.23
N PHE A 8 15.45 30.13 0.24
CA PHE A 8 15.73 29.65 -1.13
C PHE A 8 17.17 29.12 -1.27
N ASN A 9 18.15 29.75 -0.62
CA ASN A 9 19.55 29.31 -0.66
C ASN A 9 19.77 28.00 0.11
N GLY A 10 19.06 27.79 1.23
CA GLY A 10 19.06 26.50 1.94
C GLY A 10 18.33 25.36 1.21
N ARG A 11 17.56 25.65 0.15
CA ARG A 11 17.02 24.64 -0.77
C ARG A 11 17.93 24.34 -1.96
N MET A 12 18.93 25.17 -2.23
CA MET A 12 19.91 24.91 -3.30
C MET A 12 21.18 24.18 -2.83
N ASP A 13 21.31 23.93 -1.52
CA ASP A 13 22.24 22.93 -0.97
C ASP A 13 21.66 21.49 -1.06
N MET A 14 20.57 21.29 -1.80
CA MET A 14 20.06 19.96 -2.21
C MET A 14 20.97 19.25 -3.22
N GLY A 15 22.25 19.59 -3.28
CA GLY A 15 23.18 19.00 -4.22
C GLY A 15 24.58 18.99 -3.64
N MET A 16 24.88 18.01 -2.78
CA MET A 16 26.17 17.31 -2.72
C MET A 16 26.35 16.33 -1.54
N ASP A 17 25.28 15.88 -0.87
CA ASP A 17 25.41 14.74 0.04
C ASP A 17 25.51 13.44 -0.77
N GLN A 18 26.74 13.12 -1.15
CA GLN A 18 27.10 11.87 -1.80
C GLN A 18 27.24 10.79 -0.73
N ILE A 19 26.25 9.90 -0.64
CA ILE A 19 26.35 8.74 0.24
C ILE A 19 27.24 7.71 -0.47
N ALA A 20 28.43 7.47 0.10
CA ALA A 20 29.35 6.46 -0.40
C ALA A 20 28.92 5.08 0.10
N ILE A 21 28.26 4.32 -0.77
CA ILE A 21 27.96 2.90 -0.55
C ILE A 21 28.90 2.11 -1.46
N PHE A 22 29.74 1.23 -0.90
CA PHE A 22 30.65 0.38 -1.69
C PHE A 22 31.57 1.17 -2.66
N ASN A 23 32.14 2.30 -2.23
CA ASN A 23 33.06 3.14 -3.02
C ASN A 23 32.46 3.81 -4.28
N PHE A 24 31.14 3.71 -4.48
CA PHE A 24 30.40 4.47 -5.48
C PHE A 24 29.64 5.61 -4.83
N ARG A 25 29.75 6.80 -5.41
CA ARG A 25 29.08 8.00 -4.92
C ARG A 25 27.79 8.21 -5.69
N PHE A 26 26.65 7.96 -5.05
CA PHE A 26 25.33 8.18 -5.65
C PHE A 26 24.69 9.43 -5.09
N SER A 27 23.97 10.15 -5.95
CA SER A 27 23.12 11.27 -5.53
C SER A 27 21.96 10.72 -4.70
N THR A 28 21.81 11.23 -3.47
CA THR A 28 20.72 10.88 -2.55
C THR A 28 19.34 11.06 -3.19
N TRP A 29 19.19 12.03 -4.08
CA TRP A 29 17.97 12.30 -4.86
C TRP A 29 17.57 11.18 -5.82
N ILE A 30 18.54 10.42 -6.33
CA ILE A 30 18.30 9.29 -7.22
C ILE A 30 18.09 8.02 -6.39
N LEU A 31 18.84 7.90 -5.30
CA LEU A 31 18.82 6.72 -4.44
C LEU A 31 17.46 6.53 -3.75
N ILE A 32 16.85 7.59 -3.21
CA ILE A 32 15.55 7.53 -2.51
C ILE A 32 14.43 6.97 -3.41
N PRO A 33 14.13 7.56 -4.58
CA PRO A 33 13.06 7.04 -5.44
C PRO A 33 13.41 5.66 -5.99
N LEU A 34 14.69 5.37 -6.25
CA LEU A 34 15.13 4.04 -6.68
C LEU A 34 14.82 2.98 -5.62
N VAL A 35 15.20 3.20 -4.37
CA VAL A 35 14.94 2.25 -3.28
C VAL A 35 13.45 2.11 -3.01
N TYR A 36 12.70 3.23 -3.02
CA TYR A 36 11.25 3.19 -2.91
C TYR A 36 10.62 2.33 -4.01
N PHE A 37 11.07 2.52 -5.26
CA PHE A 37 10.57 1.77 -6.40
C PHE A 37 10.88 0.27 -6.28
N VAL A 38 12.11 -0.09 -5.89
CA VAL A 38 12.50 -1.48 -5.62
C VAL A 38 11.65 -2.07 -4.51
N TRP A 39 11.40 -1.34 -3.43
CA TRP A 39 10.60 -1.79 -2.30
C TRP A 39 9.13 -2.06 -2.69
N VAL A 40 8.48 -1.09 -3.34
CA VAL A 40 7.10 -1.23 -3.79
C VAL A 40 6.98 -2.39 -4.78
N THR A 41 7.92 -2.50 -5.72
CA THR A 41 7.96 -3.62 -6.67
C THR A 41 8.09 -4.97 -5.96
N PHE A 42 8.99 -5.07 -4.98
CA PHE A 42 9.19 -6.28 -4.20
C PHE A 42 7.92 -6.69 -3.44
N LEU A 43 7.26 -5.75 -2.75
CA LEU A 43 6.03 -6.02 -2.01
C LEU A 43 4.84 -6.36 -2.92
N LEU A 44 4.70 -5.70 -4.07
CA LEU A 44 3.66 -6.03 -5.05
C LEU A 44 3.88 -7.41 -5.68
N PHE A 45 5.14 -7.77 -5.91
CA PHE A 45 5.51 -9.10 -6.37
C PHE A 45 5.17 -10.16 -5.31
N PHE A 46 5.51 -9.90 -4.05
CA PHE A 46 5.15 -10.78 -2.93
C PHE A 46 3.63 -10.93 -2.78
N LYS A 47 2.86 -9.84 -2.84
CA LYS A 47 1.39 -9.86 -2.88
C LYS A 47 0.89 -10.77 -4.00
N THR A 48 1.43 -10.63 -5.21
CA THR A 48 1.02 -11.44 -6.36
C THR A 48 1.24 -12.93 -6.11
N ILE A 49 2.36 -13.29 -5.49
CA ILE A 49 2.65 -14.69 -5.12
C ILE A 49 1.65 -15.18 -4.07
N CYS A 50 1.45 -14.44 -2.99
CA CYS A 50 0.50 -14.79 -1.94
C CYS A 50 -0.92 -14.98 -2.49
N PHE A 51 -1.39 -14.06 -3.33
CA PHE A 51 -2.73 -14.12 -3.92
C PHE A 51 -2.89 -15.30 -4.88
N LYS A 52 -1.85 -15.59 -5.69
CA LYS A 52 -1.84 -16.80 -6.53
C LYS A 52 -1.85 -18.07 -5.70
N ALA A 53 -1.11 -18.11 -4.59
CA ALA A 53 -1.09 -19.25 -3.68
C ALA A 53 -2.46 -19.46 -3.01
N ILE A 54 -3.06 -18.40 -2.49
CA ILE A 54 -4.43 -18.41 -1.92
C ILE A 54 -5.41 -18.92 -2.98
N LYS A 55 -5.38 -18.36 -4.20
CA LYS A 55 -6.26 -18.78 -5.28
C LYS A 55 -6.07 -20.25 -5.68
N LYS A 56 -4.82 -20.75 -5.69
CA LYS A 56 -4.50 -22.14 -6.01
C LYS A 56 -5.01 -23.11 -4.93
N VAL A 57 -4.97 -22.72 -3.66
CA VAL A 57 -5.57 -23.49 -2.57
C VAL A 57 -7.10 -23.42 -2.67
N ALA A 58 -7.65 -22.24 -2.92
CA ALA A 58 -9.07 -21.99 -3.10
C ALA A 58 -9.69 -22.74 -4.27
N GLN A 59 -8.96 -22.97 -5.37
CA GLN A 59 -9.44 -23.79 -6.49
C GLN A 59 -9.76 -25.23 -6.11
N LYS A 60 -9.23 -25.73 -4.99
CA LYS A 60 -9.60 -27.04 -4.44
C LYS A 60 -10.89 -26.97 -3.60
N THR A 61 -11.35 -25.78 -3.25
CA THR A 61 -12.54 -25.51 -2.44
C THR A 61 -13.67 -24.99 -3.33
N LYS A 62 -14.90 -25.48 -3.15
CA LYS A 62 -16.09 -25.05 -3.95
C LYS A 62 -16.62 -23.65 -3.60
N THR A 63 -15.95 -22.92 -2.70
CA THR A 63 -16.43 -21.69 -2.07
C THR A 63 -15.93 -20.43 -2.79
N GLN A 64 -16.85 -19.57 -3.24
CA GLN A 64 -16.54 -18.28 -3.88
C GLN A 64 -15.97 -17.22 -2.90
N LEU A 65 -15.85 -17.56 -1.61
CA LEU A 65 -15.39 -16.66 -0.55
C LEU A 65 -13.96 -16.17 -0.79
N ASP A 66 -13.09 -17.04 -1.32
CA ASP A 66 -11.68 -16.72 -1.53
C ASP A 66 -11.51 -15.66 -2.63
N ASP A 67 -12.29 -15.75 -3.71
CA ASP A 67 -12.29 -14.74 -4.78
C ASP A 67 -12.81 -13.39 -4.28
N ILE A 68 -13.83 -13.40 -3.41
CA ILE A 68 -14.36 -12.19 -2.76
C ILE A 68 -13.30 -11.56 -1.85
N PHE A 69 -12.62 -12.38 -1.03
CA PHE A 69 -11.56 -11.93 -0.14
C PHE A 69 -10.39 -11.32 -0.91
N VAL A 70 -9.90 -12.00 -1.95
CA VAL A 70 -8.79 -11.53 -2.79
C VAL A 70 -9.14 -10.20 -3.45
N LYS A 71 -10.35 -10.06 -4.01
CA LYS A 71 -10.82 -8.80 -4.62
C LYS A 71 -10.98 -7.68 -3.59
N ALA A 72 -11.49 -7.99 -2.41
CA ALA A 72 -11.68 -7.01 -1.34
C ALA A 72 -10.34 -6.51 -0.80
N ALA A 73 -9.35 -7.38 -0.65
CA ALA A 73 -8.01 -7.06 -0.15
C ALA A 73 -7.11 -6.37 -1.18
N ASP A 74 -7.40 -6.50 -2.48
CA ASP A 74 -6.52 -6.04 -3.55
C ASP A 74 -6.14 -4.56 -3.43
N PHE A 75 -7.13 -3.67 -3.28
CA PHE A 75 -6.93 -2.23 -3.17
C PHE A 75 -6.40 -1.78 -1.79
N PRO A 76 -6.99 -2.20 -0.65
CA PRO A 76 -6.46 -1.92 0.68
C PRO A 76 -4.98 -2.29 0.85
N LEU A 77 -4.57 -3.46 0.33
CA LEU A 77 -3.17 -3.88 0.42
C LEU A 77 -2.26 -3.03 -0.44
N VAL A 78 -2.70 -2.61 -1.63
CA VAL A 78 -1.92 -1.68 -2.46
C VAL A 78 -1.71 -0.37 -1.70
N LEU A 79 -2.78 0.18 -1.11
CA LEU A 79 -2.69 1.39 -0.30
C LEU A 79 -1.66 1.24 0.83
N LEU A 80 -1.72 0.14 1.58
CA LEU A 80 -0.75 -0.16 2.64
C LEU A 80 0.68 -0.32 2.13
N ILE A 81 0.89 -0.99 0.98
CA ILE A 81 2.21 -1.16 0.37
C ILE A 81 2.81 0.21 0.03
N PHE A 82 2.05 1.08 -0.64
CA PHE A 82 2.49 2.42 -1.01
C PHE A 82 2.86 3.26 0.22
N THR A 83 2.04 3.24 1.26
CA THR A 83 2.31 3.99 2.49
C THR A 83 3.47 3.39 3.29
N SER A 84 3.65 2.06 3.28
CA SER A 84 4.76 1.39 3.97
C SER A 84 6.13 1.79 3.41
N GLY A 85 6.24 2.11 2.12
CA GLY A 85 7.50 2.58 1.54
C GLY A 85 7.98 3.91 2.14
N GLY A 86 7.07 4.72 2.68
CA GLY A 86 7.44 5.93 3.42
C GLY A 86 8.26 5.65 4.68
N VAL A 87 7.99 4.53 5.37
CA VAL A 87 8.74 4.10 6.57
C VAL A 87 10.21 3.87 6.23
N ILE A 88 10.49 3.34 5.04
CA ILE A 88 11.85 3.06 4.59
C ILE A 88 12.57 4.34 4.22
N ILE A 89 11.90 5.25 3.52
CA ILE A 89 12.46 6.56 3.21
C ILE A 89 12.84 7.28 4.51
N GLU A 90 11.96 7.24 5.51
CA GLU A 90 12.21 7.82 6.82
C GLU A 90 13.42 7.20 7.53
N ARG A 91 13.59 5.87 7.45
CA ARG A 91 14.78 5.19 7.98
C ARG A 91 16.07 5.48 7.21
N MET A 92 15.98 5.74 5.90
CA MET A 92 17.14 5.95 5.03
C MET A 92 17.64 7.39 5.01
N LEU A 93 16.81 8.35 5.41
CA LEU A 93 17.21 9.74 5.60
C LEU A 93 17.63 9.95 7.06
N PRO A 94 18.94 9.94 7.40
CA PRO A 94 19.42 10.31 8.73
C PRO A 94 19.49 11.84 8.86
N VAL A 95 18.62 12.56 8.16
CA VAL A 95 18.55 14.02 8.21
C VAL A 95 17.69 14.36 9.42
N ALA A 96 18.36 14.52 10.57
CA ALA A 96 17.85 15.19 11.77
C ALA A 96 16.38 14.86 12.06
N THR A 97 16.15 13.70 12.67
CA THR A 97 14.87 13.30 13.27
C THR A 97 14.37 14.37 14.23
N GLU A 98 13.63 15.35 13.71
CA GLU A 98 12.61 16.00 14.50
C GLU A 98 11.59 14.92 14.79
N ALA A 99 11.49 14.51 16.06
CA ALA A 99 10.53 13.51 16.52
C ALA A 99 9.09 13.79 16.04
N GLN A 100 8.81 15.06 15.69
CA GLN A 100 7.56 15.53 15.10
C GLN A 100 7.28 14.91 13.71
N LEU A 101 8.25 14.88 12.79
CA LEU A 101 8.07 14.32 11.43
C LEU A 101 7.75 12.82 11.46
N THR A 102 8.49 12.06 12.26
CA THR A 102 8.22 10.64 12.55
C THR A 102 6.83 10.44 13.14
N THR A 103 6.44 11.31 14.08
CA THR A 103 5.12 11.23 14.72
C THR A 103 4.01 11.50 13.71
N TYR A 104 4.11 12.53 12.88
CA TYR A 104 3.12 12.83 11.83
C TYR A 104 3.05 11.72 10.79
N PHE A 105 4.18 11.15 10.40
CA PHE A 105 4.21 10.02 9.48
C PHE A 105 3.52 8.78 10.08
N LEU A 106 3.82 8.44 11.34
CA LEU A 106 3.15 7.34 12.05
C LEU A 106 1.64 7.57 12.19
N VAL A 107 1.20 8.80 12.47
CA VAL A 107 -0.22 9.17 12.51
C VAL A 107 -0.86 8.99 11.13
N GLY A 108 -0.20 9.46 10.07
CA GLY A 108 -0.64 9.26 8.69
C GLY A 108 -0.73 7.78 8.31
N PHE A 109 0.29 6.99 8.63
CA PHE A 109 0.32 5.55 8.40
C PHE A 109 -0.82 4.84 9.12
N LYS A 110 -1.10 5.20 10.38
CA LYS A 110 -2.25 4.68 11.14
C LYS A 110 -3.57 5.06 10.49
N ALA A 111 -3.74 6.31 10.08
CA ALA A 111 -4.95 6.78 9.40
C ALA A 111 -5.20 6.01 8.10
N VAL A 112 -4.16 5.84 7.28
CA VAL A 112 -4.25 5.06 6.04
C VAL A 112 -4.57 3.59 6.33
N THR A 113 -4.00 3.03 7.39
CA THR A 113 -4.29 1.65 7.81
C THR A 113 -5.75 1.48 8.20
N ILE A 114 -6.31 2.42 8.97
CA ILE A 114 -7.73 2.41 9.33
C ILE A 114 -8.61 2.49 8.07
N VAL A 115 -8.30 3.41 7.15
CA VAL A 115 -9.03 3.54 5.88
C VAL A 115 -8.93 2.27 5.05
N ALA A 116 -7.75 1.65 4.96
CA ALA A 116 -7.55 0.39 4.27
C ALA A 116 -8.44 -0.73 4.85
N ILE A 117 -8.52 -0.83 6.18
CA ILE A 117 -9.37 -1.81 6.86
C ILE A 117 -10.85 -1.55 6.57
N ILE A 118 -11.31 -0.29 6.66
CA ILE A 118 -12.70 0.08 6.36
C ILE A 118 -13.05 -0.30 4.91
N LEU A 119 -12.19 0.06 3.96
CA LEU A 119 -12.38 -0.26 2.54
C LEU A 119 -12.35 -1.78 2.27
N PHE A 120 -11.52 -2.51 3.00
CA PHE A 120 -11.48 -3.96 2.93
C PHE A 120 -12.82 -4.55 3.37
N ILE A 121 -13.33 -4.13 4.53
CA ILE A 121 -14.61 -4.62 5.08
C ILE A 121 -15.76 -4.25 4.15
N ASP A 122 -15.83 -3.01 3.67
CA ASP A 122 -16.87 -2.56 2.75
C ASP A 122 -16.90 -3.41 1.47
N LYS A 123 -15.74 -3.57 0.81
CA LYS A 123 -15.65 -4.40 -0.39
C LYS A 123 -15.93 -5.87 -0.13
N PHE A 124 -15.51 -6.38 1.03
CA PHE A 124 -15.72 -7.76 1.41
C PHE A 124 -17.21 -8.05 1.65
N LEU A 125 -17.90 -7.22 2.44
CA LEU A 125 -19.33 -7.34 2.70
C LEU A 125 -20.14 -7.18 1.40
N ASN A 126 -19.82 -6.18 0.58
CA ASN A 126 -20.48 -6.01 -0.72
C ASN A 126 -20.29 -7.22 -1.64
N GLY A 127 -19.09 -7.81 -1.65
CA GLY A 127 -18.82 -9.04 -2.39
C GLY A 127 -19.59 -10.25 -1.85
N LEU A 128 -19.72 -10.37 -0.51
CA LEU A 128 -20.53 -11.42 0.12
C LEU A 128 -22.01 -11.27 -0.24
N ILE A 129 -22.58 -10.07 -0.11
CA ILE A 129 -24.00 -9.82 -0.40
C ILE A 129 -24.30 -10.18 -1.86
N HIS A 130 -23.48 -9.73 -2.81
CA HIS A 130 -23.68 -10.05 -4.23
C HIS A 130 -23.50 -11.55 -4.53
N GLY A 131 -22.48 -12.19 -3.93
CA GLY A 131 -22.20 -13.61 -4.15
C GLY A 131 -23.29 -14.53 -3.59
N TYR A 132 -23.89 -14.17 -2.44
CA TYR A 132 -24.96 -14.96 -1.83
C TYR A 132 -26.35 -14.60 -2.37
N SER A 133 -26.64 -13.32 -2.64
CA SER A 133 -27.96 -12.89 -3.15
C SER A 133 -28.26 -13.47 -4.53
N ALA A 134 -27.25 -13.61 -5.40
CA ALA A 134 -27.42 -14.26 -6.70
C ALA A 134 -27.93 -15.71 -6.59
N LYS A 135 -27.68 -16.37 -5.46
CA LYS A 135 -28.16 -17.73 -5.17
C LYS A 135 -29.62 -17.76 -4.71
N VAL A 136 -30.12 -16.67 -4.12
CA VAL A 136 -31.47 -16.57 -3.57
C VAL A 136 -32.49 -16.14 -4.64
N ASP A 137 -32.09 -15.31 -5.61
CA ASP A 137 -32.98 -14.91 -6.72
C ASP A 137 -33.34 -16.05 -7.67
N ILE A 138 -32.43 -17.02 -7.88
CA ILE A 138 -32.70 -18.22 -8.69
C ILE A 138 -33.80 -19.10 -8.07
N LEU A 139 -33.91 -19.09 -6.73
CA LEU A 139 -34.99 -19.80 -6.02
C LEU A 139 -36.31 -19.02 -6.07
N ARG A 140 -36.27 -17.68 -6.20
CA ARG A 140 -37.47 -16.83 -6.28
C ARG A 140 -38.14 -16.85 -7.65
N SER A 141 -37.39 -17.10 -8.73
CA SER A 141 -37.96 -17.22 -10.09
C SER A 141 -38.58 -18.59 -10.38
N SER A 142 -38.41 -19.58 -9.48
CA SER A 142 -38.88 -20.96 -9.67
C SER A 142 -40.15 -21.29 -8.86
N GLY A 143 -40.55 -20.42 -7.91
CA GLY A 143 -41.73 -20.62 -7.04
C GLY A 143 -43.02 -19.99 -7.55
N GLY A 144 -43.04 -19.48 -8.78
CA GLY A 144 -44.18 -18.79 -9.40
C GLY A 144 -44.67 -19.48 -10.66
N ILE A 145 -44.89 -20.79 -10.61
CA ILE A 145 -45.74 -21.51 -11.57
C ILE A 145 -46.61 -22.47 -10.74
N ALA A 146 -47.72 -21.95 -10.25
CA ALA A 146 -48.87 -22.71 -9.76
C ALA A 146 -50.12 -21.85 -9.99
#